data_AF-A0A531KEH3-F1
#
_entry.id   AF-A0A531KEH3-F1
#
_cell.length_a   1.000
_cell.length_b   1.000
_cell.length_c   1.000
_cell.angle_alpha   90.00
_cell.angle_beta   90.00
_cell.angle_gamma   90.00
#
_symmetry.space_group_name_H-M   'P 1'
#
loop_
_entity.id
_entity.type
_entity.pdbx_description
1 polymer ?
#
loop_
_entity_poly.entity_id
_entity_poly.type
_entity_poly.pdbx_seq_one_letter_code
_entity_poly.pdbx_strand_id
1 'polypeptide(L)'
;PPGPYRFSNREYLIITYRTDPQKLRDLVPEPLQVCEPLVKFEFIRMPDSTGFGDYTESGQVIPVSFCGRMGSYTHCMFLDDHPPTAGGRELWGFPKKLASPTLRTETDTLVGTLDYGPVRVATGTMGYKHRAADLASVKASLADPNFLLKI
;
A
#
# COMPACT_ATOMS: atom_id res chain seq x y z
N PRO A 1 10.92 -18.13 -0.78
CA PRO A 1 10.50 -19.52 -0.48
C PRO A 1 9.00 -19.67 -0.73
N PRO A 2 8.45 -20.88 -0.94
CA PRO A 2 7.00 -21.08 -0.97
C PRO A 2 6.33 -20.65 0.35
N GLY A 3 5.07 -20.23 0.26
CA GLY A 3 4.27 -19.82 1.42
C GLY A 3 3.81 -21.00 2.31
N PRO A 4 2.95 -20.74 3.31
CA PRO A 4 2.18 -19.51 3.51
C PRO A 4 3.03 -18.35 4.04
N TYR A 5 2.74 -17.14 3.55
CA TYR A 5 3.37 -15.90 4.00
C TYR A 5 2.55 -15.28 5.11
N ARG A 6 3.01 -15.44 6.36
CA ARG A 6 2.38 -14.83 7.54
C ARG A 6 3.06 -13.51 7.87
N PHE A 7 2.26 -12.49 8.14
CA PHE A 7 2.71 -11.17 8.57
C PHE A 7 2.25 -10.92 10.00
N SER A 8 3.18 -10.80 10.93
CA SER A 8 2.90 -10.47 12.33
C SER A 8 3.21 -8.99 12.59
N ASN A 9 2.37 -8.31 13.38
CA ASN A 9 2.52 -6.89 13.72
C ASN A 9 2.71 -5.98 12.49
N ARG A 10 2.00 -6.26 11.40
CA ARG A 10 1.97 -5.40 10.21
C ARG A 10 1.27 -4.09 10.55
N GLU A 11 2.03 -2.99 10.53
CA GLU A 11 1.55 -1.66 10.90
C GLU A 11 1.32 -0.82 9.64
N TYR A 12 0.25 -0.01 9.63
CA TYR A 12 -0.18 0.80 8.49
C TYR A 12 -0.34 2.27 8.88
N LEU A 13 0.12 3.16 8.01
CA LEU A 13 -0.33 4.55 7.91
C LEU A 13 -0.90 4.74 6.50
N ILE A 14 -2.20 5.03 6.42
CA ILE A 14 -2.90 5.26 5.15
C ILE A 14 -3.47 6.67 5.14
N ILE A 15 -3.05 7.48 4.17
CA ILE A 15 -3.56 8.82 3.93
C ILE A 15 -4.39 8.80 2.65
N THR A 16 -5.70 8.94 2.80
CA THR A 16 -6.61 9.05 1.66
C THR A 16 -6.71 10.51 1.23
N TYR A 17 -6.47 10.78 -0.05
CA TYR A 17 -6.61 12.12 -0.63
C TYR A 17 -7.36 12.09 -1.95
N ARG A 18 -8.03 13.21 -2.28
CA ARG A 18 -8.69 13.41 -3.57
C ARG A 18 -7.69 13.89 -4.61
N THR A 19 -7.81 13.40 -5.83
CA THR A 19 -6.95 13.78 -6.96
C THR A 19 -7.78 14.08 -8.21
N ASP A 20 -7.10 14.33 -9.32
CA ASP A 20 -7.71 14.54 -10.63
C ASP A 20 -8.36 13.24 -11.16
N PRO A 21 -9.68 13.23 -11.40
CA PRO A 21 -10.38 12.04 -11.91
C PRO A 21 -9.87 11.58 -13.27
N GLN A 22 -9.40 12.48 -14.13
CA GLN A 22 -8.91 12.10 -15.45
C GLN A 22 -7.58 11.34 -15.33
N LYS A 23 -6.65 11.83 -14.50
CA LYS A 23 -5.38 11.15 -14.25
C LYS A 23 -5.58 9.74 -13.69
N LEU A 24 -6.57 9.53 -12.83
CA LEU A 24 -6.86 8.17 -12.35
C LEU A 24 -7.39 7.26 -13.46
N ARG A 25 -8.29 7.76 -14.31
CA ARG A 25 -8.79 6.98 -15.46
C ARG A 25 -7.66 6.59 -16.41
N ASP A 26 -6.68 7.47 -16.61
CA ASP A 26 -5.53 7.19 -17.47
C ASP A 26 -4.57 6.13 -16.86
N LEU A 27 -4.53 5.99 -15.53
CA LEU A 27 -3.65 5.06 -14.82
C LEU A 27 -4.29 3.72 -14.48
N VAL A 28 -5.62 3.67 -14.33
CA VAL A 28 -6.36 2.45 -14.00
C VAL A 28 -6.68 1.69 -15.29
N PRO A 29 -6.20 0.44 -15.45
CA PRO A 29 -6.40 -0.30 -16.68
C PRO A 29 -7.85 -0.78 -16.81
N GLU A 30 -8.41 -0.70 -18.03
CA GLU A 30 -9.64 -1.42 -18.35
C GLU A 30 -9.44 -2.93 -18.11
N PRO A 31 -10.46 -3.66 -17.63
CA PRO A 31 -11.86 -3.24 -17.41
C PRO A 31 -12.16 -2.71 -15.99
N LEU A 32 -11.15 -2.32 -15.20
CA LEU A 32 -11.39 -1.73 -13.88
C LEU A 32 -12.03 -0.35 -14.00
N GLN A 33 -12.95 -0.02 -13.11
CA GLN A 33 -13.65 1.26 -13.10
C GLN A 33 -13.27 2.06 -11.87
N VAL A 34 -12.88 3.33 -12.06
CA VAL A 34 -12.65 4.27 -10.96
C VAL A 34 -13.99 4.68 -10.34
N CYS A 35 -14.22 4.34 -9.07
CA CYS A 35 -15.48 4.66 -8.39
C CYS A 35 -15.50 6.10 -7.86
N GLU A 36 -14.39 6.51 -7.24
CA GLU A 36 -14.21 7.84 -6.68
C GLU A 36 -12.81 8.35 -7.02
N PRO A 37 -12.62 9.68 -7.15
CA PRO A 37 -11.32 10.24 -7.49
C PRO A 37 -10.39 10.31 -6.26
N LEU A 38 -10.20 9.17 -5.58
CA LEU A 38 -9.43 9.03 -4.36
C LEU A 38 -8.20 8.15 -4.60
N VAL A 39 -7.12 8.47 -3.89
CA VAL A 39 -5.94 7.62 -3.75
C VAL A 39 -5.71 7.37 -2.27
N LYS A 40 -5.42 6.12 -1.93
CA LYS A 40 -4.90 5.72 -0.62
C LYS A 40 -3.38 5.63 -0.74
N PHE A 41 -2.67 6.59 -0.17
CA PHE A 41 -1.21 6.52 -0.05
C PHE A 41 -0.87 5.77 1.23
N GLU A 42 -0.03 4.74 1.14
CA GLU A 42 0.30 3.88 2.27
C GLU A 42 1.78 3.89 2.62
N PHE A 43 2.06 3.78 3.91
CA PHE A 43 3.32 3.38 4.49
C PHE A 43 3.05 2.19 5.41
N ILE A 44 3.83 1.12 5.27
CA ILE A 44 3.53 -0.16 5.91
C ILE A 44 4.83 -0.74 6.47
N ARG A 45 4.85 -0.98 7.78
CA ARG A 45 5.96 -1.66 8.45
C ARG A 45 5.63 -3.14 8.63
N MET A 46 6.53 -4.01 8.18
CA MET A 46 6.38 -5.46 8.20
C MET A 46 7.58 -6.10 8.93
N PRO A 47 7.60 -6.05 10.27
CA PRO A 47 8.77 -6.45 11.07
C PRO A 47 8.98 -7.96 11.16
N ASP A 48 7.93 -8.75 10.93
CA ASP A 48 7.98 -10.21 11.02
C ASP A 48 7.13 -10.84 9.91
N SER A 49 7.78 -11.14 8.78
CA SER A 49 7.16 -11.71 7.59
C SER A 49 7.78 -13.05 7.24
N THR A 50 7.04 -14.16 7.39
CA THR A 50 7.56 -15.50 7.12
C THR A 50 8.07 -15.61 5.68
N GLY A 51 9.35 -15.98 5.51
CA GLY A 51 9.99 -16.18 4.22
C GLY A 51 10.44 -14.91 3.50
N PHE A 52 10.04 -13.72 3.97
CA PHE A 52 10.47 -12.42 3.43
C PHE A 52 11.36 -11.65 4.41
N GLY A 53 11.18 -11.81 5.73
CA GLY A 53 11.98 -11.14 6.75
C GLY A 53 11.34 -9.88 7.28
N ASP A 54 12.15 -8.86 7.49
CA ASP A 54 11.80 -7.58 8.13
C ASP A 54 12.00 -6.47 7.10
N TYR A 55 10.93 -5.75 6.74
CA TYR A 55 10.99 -4.71 5.71
C TYR A 55 9.91 -3.63 5.87
N THR A 56 10.00 -2.60 5.06
CA THR A 56 9.02 -1.50 4.97
C THR A 56 8.56 -1.33 3.51
N GLU A 57 7.33 -0.86 3.35
CA GLU A 57 6.70 -0.67 2.05
C GLU A 57 5.97 0.67 2.01
N SER A 58 5.92 1.29 0.83
CA SER A 58 5.08 2.45 0.58
C SER A 58 4.53 2.43 -0.84
N GLY A 59 3.34 2.96 -1.07
CA GLY A 59 2.69 2.86 -2.36
C GLY A 59 1.39 3.64 -2.50
N GLN A 60 0.79 3.51 -3.68
CA GLN A 60 -0.52 4.06 -3.99
C GLN A 60 -1.49 2.94 -4.34
N VAL A 61 -2.66 3.00 -3.71
CA VAL A 61 -3.79 2.10 -3.94
C VAL A 61 -5.01 2.92 -4.32
N ILE A 62 -5.70 2.53 -5.40
CA ILE A 62 -6.84 3.26 -5.96
C ILE A 62 -8.12 2.43 -5.73
N PRO A 63 -9.18 2.98 -5.12
CA PRO A 63 -10.47 2.30 -5.03
C PRO A 63 -11.09 2.12 -6.43
N VAL A 64 -11.45 0.89 -6.78
CA VAL A 64 -12.00 0.53 -8.09
C VAL A 64 -13.14 -0.47 -7.94
N SER A 65 -13.87 -0.70 -9.03
CA SER A 65 -14.76 -1.85 -9.17
C SER A 65 -14.38 -2.69 -10.38
N PHE A 66 -14.65 -3.99 -10.30
CA PHE A 66 -14.51 -4.94 -11.40
C PHE A 66 -15.76 -5.82 -11.46
N CYS A 67 -16.46 -5.81 -12.59
CA CYS A 67 -17.72 -6.56 -12.76
C CYS A 67 -18.73 -6.31 -11.61
N GLY A 68 -18.86 -5.05 -11.18
CA GLY A 68 -19.75 -4.65 -10.07
C GLY A 68 -19.24 -4.97 -8.66
N ARG A 69 -18.08 -5.63 -8.53
CA ARG A 69 -17.46 -5.92 -7.23
C ARG A 69 -16.46 -4.82 -6.85
N MET A 70 -16.69 -4.17 -5.72
CA MET A 70 -15.77 -3.18 -5.15
C MET A 70 -14.46 -3.83 -4.71
N GLY A 71 -13.37 -3.08 -4.84
CA GLY A 71 -12.05 -3.50 -4.39
C GLY A 71 -11.01 -2.39 -4.55
N SER A 72 -9.76 -2.80 -4.65
CA SER A 72 -8.63 -1.90 -4.78
C SER A 72 -7.74 -2.31 -5.95
N TYR A 73 -7.18 -1.33 -6.65
CA TYR A 73 -6.12 -1.53 -7.63
C TYR A 73 -4.81 -1.00 -7.04
N THR A 74 -3.81 -1.87 -6.95
CA THR A 74 -2.48 -1.45 -6.51
C THR A 74 -1.76 -0.80 -7.68
N HIS A 75 -1.54 0.52 -7.61
CA HIS A 75 -0.96 1.29 -8.72
C HIS A 75 0.57 1.21 -8.74
N CYS A 76 1.21 1.47 -7.59
CA CYS A 76 2.67 1.40 -7.45
C CYS A 76 3.07 1.06 -6.02
N MET A 77 4.18 0.34 -5.86
CA MET A 77 4.71 -0.06 -4.57
C MET A 77 6.24 0.00 -4.55
N PHE A 78 6.78 0.37 -3.39
CA PHE A 78 8.20 0.58 -3.17
C PHE A 78 8.62 -0.07 -1.85
N LEU A 79 9.65 -0.92 -1.88
CA LEU A 79 10.11 -1.69 -0.73
C LEU A 79 11.62 -1.57 -0.57
N ASP A 80 12.14 -1.77 0.64
CA ASP A 80 13.57 -1.80 0.97
C ASP A 80 14.19 -3.22 0.92
N ASP A 81 13.41 -4.24 0.58
CA ASP A 81 13.87 -5.64 0.55
C ASP A 81 13.56 -6.37 -0.77
N HIS A 82 14.52 -7.17 -1.24
CA HIS A 82 14.51 -7.80 -2.55
C HIS A 82 13.60 -9.05 -2.62
N PRO A 83 13.65 -10.05 -1.71
CA PRO A 83 12.77 -11.21 -1.75
C PRO A 83 11.26 -10.88 -1.82
N PRO A 84 10.68 -9.96 -1.01
CA PRO A 84 9.27 -9.59 -1.15
C PRO A 84 8.98 -8.78 -2.41
N THR A 85 9.99 -8.12 -3.00
CA THR A 85 9.91 -7.45 -4.30
C THR A 85 9.81 -8.47 -5.42
N ALA A 86 10.76 -9.41 -5.52
CA ALA A 86 10.77 -10.45 -6.53
C ALA A 86 9.54 -11.36 -6.42
N GLY A 87 9.29 -11.94 -5.23
CA GLY A 87 8.14 -12.82 -5.02
C GLY A 87 6.80 -12.12 -5.25
N GLY A 88 6.68 -10.85 -4.83
CA GLY A 88 5.48 -10.04 -5.09
C GLY A 88 5.18 -9.89 -6.58
N ARG A 89 6.20 -9.60 -7.38
CA ARG A 89 6.10 -9.44 -8.85
C ARG A 89 5.83 -10.77 -9.54
N GLU A 90 6.64 -11.78 -9.24
CA GLU A 90 6.68 -13.05 -9.98
C GLU A 90 5.51 -13.96 -9.65
N LEU A 91 5.00 -13.94 -8.41
CA LEU A 91 3.86 -14.79 -8.02
C LEU A 91 2.53 -14.11 -8.35
N TRP A 92 2.29 -12.90 -7.82
CA TRP A 92 0.98 -12.23 -7.92
C TRP A 92 0.91 -11.07 -8.91
N GLY A 93 2.04 -10.47 -9.29
CA GLY A 93 2.05 -9.29 -10.16
C GLY A 93 1.94 -7.96 -9.42
N PHE A 94 2.39 -7.87 -8.16
CA PHE A 94 2.49 -6.57 -7.49
C PHE A 94 3.48 -5.65 -8.22
N PRO A 95 3.15 -4.37 -8.45
CA PRO A 95 3.98 -3.43 -9.22
C PRO A 95 5.14 -2.85 -8.38
N LYS A 96 5.95 -3.75 -7.81
CA LYS A 96 7.01 -3.40 -6.85
C LYS A 96 8.29 -2.90 -7.53
N LYS A 97 8.92 -1.91 -6.89
CA LYS A 97 10.27 -1.39 -7.16
C LYS A 97 11.06 -1.29 -5.85
N LEU A 98 12.39 -1.32 -5.92
CA LEU A 98 13.25 -1.13 -4.76
C LEU A 98 13.41 0.37 -4.44
N ALA A 99 13.25 0.76 -3.17
CA ALA A 99 13.41 2.12 -2.66
C ALA A 99 13.67 2.11 -1.13
N SER A 100 13.57 3.25 -0.46
CA SER A 100 13.79 3.37 0.99
C SER A 100 12.59 4.01 1.70
N PRO A 101 11.49 3.27 1.92
CA PRO A 101 10.40 3.70 2.77
C PRO A 101 10.74 3.59 4.27
N THR A 102 10.16 4.47 5.08
CA THR A 102 10.19 4.37 6.55
C THR A 102 8.81 4.64 7.14
N LEU A 103 8.53 4.06 8.31
CA LEU A 103 7.39 4.38 9.15
C LEU A 103 7.83 4.34 10.62
N ARG A 104 7.70 5.47 11.33
CA ARG A 104 8.13 5.56 12.73
C ARG A 104 7.38 6.65 13.49
N THR A 105 7.35 6.53 14.81
CA THR A 105 6.82 7.58 15.69
C THR A 105 7.93 8.57 16.03
N GLU A 106 7.65 9.85 15.83
CA GLU A 106 8.49 10.98 16.18
C GLU A 106 7.75 11.82 17.24
N THR A 107 8.07 11.60 18.51
CA THR A 107 7.39 12.21 19.66
C THR A 107 5.87 11.97 19.64
N ASP A 108 5.07 12.93 19.16
CA ASP A 108 3.61 12.92 19.12
C ASP A 108 3.04 12.67 17.71
N THR A 109 3.90 12.41 16.74
CA THR A 109 3.55 12.31 15.32
C THR A 109 3.99 10.96 14.76
N LEU A 110 3.10 10.25 14.07
CA LEU A 110 3.46 9.12 13.22
C LEU A 110 3.91 9.66 11.85
N VAL A 111 5.13 9.33 11.44
CA VAL A 111 5.77 9.85 10.23
C VAL A 111 6.10 8.69 9.28
N GLY A 112 5.63 8.80 8.05
CA GLY A 112 6.00 7.95 6.93
C GLY A 112 6.82 8.72 5.89
N THR A 113 7.91 8.15 5.40
CA THR A 113 8.71 8.73 4.31
C THR A 113 8.99 7.71 3.22
N LEU A 114 9.17 8.17 1.99
CA LEU A 114 9.64 7.36 0.87
C LEU A 114 10.71 8.13 0.11
N ASP A 115 11.93 7.57 0.11
CA ASP A 115 13.05 8.05 -0.68
C ASP A 115 13.30 7.09 -1.87
N TYR A 116 13.44 7.63 -3.08
CA TYR A 116 13.81 6.88 -4.29
C TYR A 116 15.22 7.29 -4.71
N GLY A 117 16.21 6.44 -4.41
CA GLY A 117 17.61 6.84 -4.47
C GLY A 117 17.86 8.02 -3.51
N PRO A 118 18.52 9.11 -3.96
CA PRO A 118 18.81 10.27 -3.09
C PRO A 118 17.63 11.25 -2.92
N VAL A 119 16.45 10.97 -3.50
CA VAL A 119 15.35 11.94 -3.60
C VAL A 119 14.15 11.52 -2.76
N ARG A 120 13.71 12.42 -1.88
CA ARG A 120 12.43 12.32 -1.17
C ARG A 120 11.26 12.51 -2.13
N VAL A 121 10.43 11.49 -2.29
CA VAL A 121 9.24 11.54 -3.18
C VAL A 121 7.92 11.58 -2.42
N ALA A 122 7.88 11.12 -1.17
CA ALA A 122 6.68 11.26 -0.33
C ALA A 122 7.02 11.44 1.16
N THR A 123 6.25 12.30 1.83
CA THR A 123 6.24 12.46 3.29
C THR A 123 4.79 12.53 3.75
N GLY A 124 4.42 11.69 4.72
CA GLY A 124 3.08 11.66 5.32
C GLY A 124 3.18 11.73 6.84
N THR A 125 2.22 12.41 7.48
CA THR A 125 2.20 12.60 8.94
C THR A 125 0.79 12.42 9.50
N MET A 126 0.69 11.91 10.71
CA MET A 126 -0.57 11.78 11.45
C MET A 126 -0.33 11.98 12.94
N GLY A 127 -1.24 12.67 13.64
CA GLY A 127 -1.19 12.75 15.11
C GLY A 127 -1.32 11.37 15.74
N TYR A 128 -0.52 11.09 16.78
CA TYR A 128 -0.37 9.74 17.30
C TYR A 128 -1.62 9.26 18.06
N LYS A 129 -2.43 8.40 17.41
CA LYS A 129 -3.56 7.66 18.01
C LYS A 129 -4.62 8.54 18.69
N HIS A 130 -4.89 9.73 18.14
CA HIS A 130 -5.86 10.68 18.71
C HIS A 130 -7.28 10.12 18.88
N ARG A 131 -7.70 9.21 17.99
CA ARG A 131 -9.02 8.57 18.05
C ARG A 131 -8.88 7.10 17.72
N ALA A 132 -9.59 6.26 18.46
CA ALA A 132 -9.71 4.84 18.13
C ALA A 132 -10.50 4.69 16.82
N ALA A 133 -10.02 3.80 15.94
CA ALA A 133 -10.74 3.42 14.73
C ALA A 133 -11.82 2.37 15.07
N ASP A 134 -12.88 2.32 14.26
CA ASP A 134 -13.82 1.20 14.31
C ASP A 134 -13.17 -0.04 13.70
N LEU A 135 -12.81 -1.00 14.57
CA LEU A 135 -12.15 -2.23 14.19
C LEU A 135 -12.99 -3.11 13.25
N ALA A 136 -14.32 -3.04 13.35
CA ALA A 136 -15.20 -3.81 12.48
C ALA A 136 -15.14 -3.26 11.04
N SER A 137 -15.24 -1.94 10.88
CA SER A 137 -15.07 -1.26 9.59
C SER A 137 -13.67 -1.50 9.00
N VAL A 138 -12.61 -1.38 9.80
CA VAL A 138 -11.24 -1.66 9.34
C VAL A 138 -11.12 -3.11 8.86
N LYS A 139 -11.60 -4.08 9.64
CA LYS A 139 -11.58 -5.50 9.27
C LYS A 139 -12.34 -5.78 7.99
N ALA A 140 -13.50 -5.16 7.79
CA ALA A 140 -14.28 -5.29 6.57
C ALA A 140 -13.47 -4.82 5.34
N SER A 141 -12.81 -3.66 5.44
CA SER A 141 -11.99 -3.13 4.34
C SER A 141 -10.79 -4.01 3.99
N LEU A 142 -10.24 -4.75 4.95
CA LEU A 142 -9.13 -5.69 4.72
C LEU A 142 -9.59 -6.98 4.02
N ALA A 143 -10.88 -7.26 3.97
CA ALA A 143 -11.45 -8.43 3.29
C ALA A 143 -11.85 -8.13 1.83
N ASP A 144 -11.82 -6.86 1.41
CA ASP A 144 -12.10 -6.46 0.04
C ASP A 144 -11.03 -7.02 -0.92
N PRO A 145 -11.40 -7.36 -2.17
CA PRO A 145 -10.45 -7.85 -3.15
C PRO A 145 -9.42 -6.77 -3.53
N ASN A 146 -8.18 -7.22 -3.72
CA ASN A 146 -7.12 -6.43 -4.35
C ASN A 146 -6.86 -6.97 -5.76
N PHE A 147 -6.94 -6.08 -6.75
CA PHE A 147 -6.73 -6.36 -8.16
C PHE A 147 -5.33 -5.90 -8.57
N LEU A 148 -4.62 -6.78 -9.26
CA LEU A 148 -3.27 -6.55 -9.76
C LEU A 148 -3.23 -6.86 -11.26
N LEU A 149 -2.44 -6.08 -12.00
CA LEU A 149 -2.15 -6.35 -13.41
C LEU A 149 -0.78 -7.01 -13.50
N LYS A 150 -0.76 -8.35 -13.60
CA LYS A 150 0.46 -9.11 -13.83
C LYS A 150 0.81 -9.10 -15.32
N ILE A 151 2.02 -8.66 -15.65
CA ILE A 151 2.57 -8.55 -17.01
C ILE A 151 3.86 -9.37 -17.08
#